data_AF-A0A3D4BPA1-F1
#
_entry.id   AF-A0A3D4BPA1-F1
#
_cell.length_a   1.000
_cell.length_b   1.000
_cell.length_c   1.000
_cell.angle_alpha   90.00
_cell.angle_beta   90.00
_cell.angle_gamma   90.00
#
_symmetry.space_group_name_H-M   'P 1'
#
loop_
_entity.id
_entity.type
_entity.pdbx_description
1 polymer ?
#
loop_
_entity_poly.entity_id
_entity_poly.type
_entity_poly.pdbx_seq_one_letter_code
_entity_poly.pdbx_strand_id
1 'polypeptide(L)'
;HFNGNTHLITSPLREHGFRKKKRSQRLHLGWVGDWGAGHPEAEAYSHRNSMFTYLFPQLLKLQKPVKLSLLGVHREEDRQEVLRYFRQYPHIELHIPLNRQWQDDDWVYRQISDFDVGLSILNNHLFNHCKSAFKLKQYLSVGVPVIASAVGENKRFVKHRYNGFLCHKSSDILMALEAFASMSQVDYKRMCEATCVDHEKYSTDTFCRKLLEVWTMRAGLPSGVTIVSQTPGYQD
;
A
#
# COMPACT_ATOMS: atom_id res chain seq x y z
N HIS A 1 -15.46 -18.94 -12.34
CA HIS A 1 -16.27 -17.83 -12.84
C HIS A 1 -17.35 -17.53 -11.82
N PHE A 2 -17.58 -16.25 -11.50
CA PHE A 2 -18.73 -15.87 -10.67
C PHE A 2 -20.02 -15.99 -11.49
N ASN A 3 -21.16 -16.23 -10.84
CA ASN A 3 -22.45 -16.20 -11.52
C ASN A 3 -22.85 -14.74 -11.86
N GLY A 4 -23.85 -14.57 -12.73
CA GLY A 4 -24.31 -13.24 -13.17
C GLY A 4 -24.84 -12.32 -12.05
N ASN A 5 -25.09 -12.85 -10.85
CA ASN A 5 -25.59 -12.11 -9.70
C ASN A 5 -24.47 -11.64 -8.76
N THR A 6 -23.21 -11.90 -9.11
CA THR A 6 -22.06 -11.51 -8.29
C THR A 6 -21.47 -10.18 -8.77
N HIS A 7 -21.38 -9.21 -7.86
CA HIS A 7 -20.81 -7.90 -8.14
C HIS A 7 -19.56 -7.68 -7.30
N LEU A 8 -18.45 -7.32 -7.94
CA LEU A 8 -17.18 -7.09 -7.27
C LEU A 8 -17.01 -5.60 -6.94
N ILE A 9 -17.14 -5.28 -5.66
CA ILE A 9 -16.89 -3.94 -5.13
C ILE A 9 -15.66 -4.02 -4.23
N THR A 10 -14.63 -3.21 -4.51
CA THR A 10 -13.41 -3.19 -3.70
C THR A 10 -13.65 -2.42 -2.40
N SER A 11 -12.88 -2.73 -1.35
CA SER A 11 -12.96 -1.97 -0.09
C SER A 11 -12.69 -0.48 -0.35
N PRO A 12 -13.56 0.45 0.07
CA PRO A 12 -13.34 1.87 -0.15
C PRO A 12 -12.27 2.43 0.78
N LEU A 13 -11.72 3.59 0.41
CA LEU A 13 -11.03 4.49 1.30
C LEU A 13 -11.91 5.68 1.62
N ARG A 14 -11.85 6.14 2.87
CA ARG A 14 -12.43 7.42 3.25
C ARG A 14 -11.69 8.58 2.58
N GLU A 15 -12.38 9.69 2.42
CA GLU A 15 -11.78 10.92 1.94
C GLU A 15 -10.75 11.48 2.93
N HIS A 16 -9.68 12.08 2.39
CA HIS A 16 -8.63 12.70 3.18
C HIS A 16 -7.84 13.75 2.39
N GLY A 17 -7.28 14.74 3.10
CA GLY A 17 -6.47 15.83 2.54
C GLY A 17 -4.97 15.54 2.40
N PHE A 18 -4.46 14.43 2.94
CA PHE A 18 -3.01 14.14 2.93
C PHE A 18 -2.45 13.96 1.53
N ARG A 19 -1.28 14.57 1.27
CA ARG A 19 -0.55 14.47 0.01
C ARG A 19 0.95 14.34 0.26
N LYS A 20 1.62 13.54 -0.57
CA LYS A 20 3.07 13.46 -0.66
C LYS A 20 3.60 14.82 -1.07
N LYS A 21 4.42 15.43 -0.21
CA LYS A 21 4.91 16.81 -0.41
C LYS A 21 6.17 16.87 -1.25
N LYS A 22 7.22 16.16 -0.82
CA LYS A 22 8.54 16.17 -1.47
C LYS A 22 9.20 14.82 -1.34
N ARG A 23 10.04 14.49 -2.30
CA ARG A 23 10.93 13.34 -2.21
C ARG A 23 11.99 13.58 -1.13
N SER A 24 12.33 12.54 -0.39
CA SER A 24 13.38 12.60 0.62
C SER A 24 14.78 12.57 -0.02
N GLN A 25 15.78 13.16 0.65
CA GLN A 25 17.18 13.09 0.18
C GLN A 25 17.69 11.65 0.15
N ARG A 26 17.33 10.88 1.18
CA ARG A 26 17.54 9.45 1.26
C ARG A 26 16.23 8.77 0.89
N LEU A 27 16.25 7.83 -0.07
CA LEU A 27 15.04 7.15 -0.52
C LEU A 27 14.33 6.49 0.67
N HIS A 28 13.11 6.95 0.96
CA HIS A 28 12.33 6.50 2.10
C HIS A 28 11.30 5.45 1.68
N LEU A 29 11.59 4.21 2.01
CA LEU A 29 10.73 3.06 1.78
C LEU A 29 9.85 2.85 3.02
N GLY A 30 8.53 2.72 2.82
CA GLY A 30 7.58 2.55 3.90
C GLY A 30 6.67 1.35 3.71
N TRP A 31 6.59 0.51 4.73
CA TRP A 31 5.62 -0.57 4.83
C TRP A 31 4.71 -0.34 6.03
N VAL A 32 3.40 -0.51 5.84
CA VAL A 32 2.35 -0.41 6.85
C VAL A 32 1.52 -1.68 6.80
N GLY A 33 1.33 -2.35 7.94
CA GLY A 33 0.47 -3.52 8.03
C GLY A 33 0.58 -4.26 9.34
N ASP A 34 0.01 -5.46 9.38
CA ASP A 34 0.29 -6.41 10.45
C ASP A 34 1.46 -7.30 10.03
N TRP A 35 2.44 -7.47 10.94
CA TRP A 35 3.66 -8.21 10.64
C TRP A 35 3.38 -9.71 10.45
N GLY A 36 2.37 -10.23 11.16
CA GLY A 36 1.90 -11.61 11.01
C GLY A 36 2.86 -12.65 11.59
N ALA A 37 3.60 -12.33 12.66
CA ALA A 37 4.50 -13.24 13.35
C ALA A 37 3.83 -13.84 14.60
N GLY A 38 4.11 -15.11 14.92
CA GLY A 38 3.64 -15.76 16.15
C GLY A 38 2.58 -16.85 15.96
N HIS A 39 2.14 -17.08 14.73
CA HIS A 39 1.27 -18.20 14.37
C HIS A 39 1.97 -19.04 13.30
N PRO A 40 2.46 -20.25 13.63
CA PRO A 40 3.19 -21.10 12.68
C PRO A 40 2.42 -21.35 11.37
N GLU A 41 1.10 -21.49 11.47
CA GLU A 41 0.19 -21.67 10.34
C GLU A 41 0.17 -20.47 9.38
N ALA A 42 0.51 -19.27 9.88
CA ALA A 42 0.54 -18.05 9.11
C ALA A 42 1.88 -17.77 8.42
N GLU A 43 2.95 -18.49 8.78
CA GLU A 43 4.30 -18.20 8.28
C GLU A 43 4.39 -18.22 6.75
N ALA A 44 3.69 -19.14 6.09
CA ALA A 44 3.69 -19.25 4.63
C ALA A 44 3.10 -18.03 3.89
N TYR A 45 2.31 -17.20 4.57
CA TYR A 45 1.65 -16.04 3.98
C TYR A 45 1.81 -14.74 4.80
N SER A 46 2.61 -14.77 5.87
CA SER A 46 2.86 -13.64 6.74
C SER A 46 3.64 -12.53 6.02
N HIS A 47 3.48 -11.30 6.50
CA HIS A 47 4.26 -10.21 5.98
C HIS A 47 5.73 -10.33 6.39
N ARG A 48 6.01 -10.79 7.62
CA ARG A 48 7.35 -11.15 8.07
C ARG A 48 8.06 -12.02 7.05
N ASN A 49 7.47 -13.16 6.69
CA ASN A 49 8.04 -14.08 5.71
C ASN A 49 8.28 -13.39 4.37
N SER A 50 7.28 -12.66 3.85
CA SER A 50 7.43 -11.94 2.58
C SER A 50 8.57 -10.92 2.57
N MET A 51 8.83 -10.24 3.69
CA MET A 51 9.92 -9.29 3.81
C MET A 51 11.27 -9.99 3.78
N PHE A 52 11.45 -11.04 4.59
CA PHE A 52 12.70 -11.80 4.65
C PHE A 52 12.99 -12.57 3.37
N THR A 53 11.97 -13.06 2.67
CA THR A 53 12.14 -13.84 1.44
C THR A 53 12.37 -12.95 0.22
N TYR A 54 11.59 -11.87 0.06
CA TYR A 54 11.54 -11.14 -1.20
C TYR A 54 12.17 -9.75 -1.13
N LEU A 55 11.95 -8.97 -0.07
CA LEU A 55 12.39 -7.57 -0.01
C LEU A 55 13.80 -7.43 0.54
N PHE A 56 14.03 -7.94 1.75
CA PHE A 56 15.26 -7.69 2.50
C PHE A 56 16.51 -8.15 1.74
N PRO A 57 16.54 -9.34 1.11
CA PRO A 57 17.71 -9.76 0.33
C PRO A 57 18.02 -8.84 -0.87
N GLN A 58 17.04 -8.12 -1.41
CA GLN A 58 17.30 -7.14 -2.47
C GLN A 58 17.76 -5.80 -1.92
N LEU A 59 17.26 -5.38 -0.75
CA LEU A 59 17.77 -4.19 -0.07
C LEU A 59 19.26 -4.31 0.26
N LEU A 60 19.73 -5.49 0.68
CA LEU A 60 21.16 -5.72 0.94
C LEU A 60 22.05 -5.54 -0.30
N LYS A 61 21.49 -5.72 -1.51
CA LYS A 61 22.21 -5.54 -2.78
C LYS A 61 22.19 -4.08 -3.25
N LEU A 62 21.27 -3.27 -2.73
CA LEU A 62 21.14 -1.87 -3.11
C LEU A 62 22.27 -1.06 -2.46
N GLN A 63 23.23 -0.63 -3.25
CA GLN A 63 24.40 0.12 -2.77
C GLN A 63 24.11 1.60 -2.45
N LYS A 64 22.83 2.01 -2.45
CA LYS A 64 22.40 3.40 -2.19
C LYS A 64 21.86 3.52 -0.76
N PRO A 65 22.13 4.63 -0.05
CA PRO A 65 21.53 4.86 1.25
C PRO A 65 20.01 4.92 1.17
N VAL A 66 19.34 4.20 2.06
CA VAL A 66 17.88 4.15 2.15
C VAL A 66 17.42 4.24 3.59
N LYS A 67 16.21 4.77 3.78
CA LYS A 67 15.47 4.69 5.04
C LYS A 67 14.34 3.70 4.86
N LEU A 68 14.27 2.67 5.71
CA LEU A 68 13.20 1.69 5.73
C LEU A 68 12.34 1.88 7.00
N SER A 69 11.09 2.26 6.80
CA SER A 69 10.09 2.33 7.87
C SER A 69 9.16 1.12 7.84
N LEU A 70 9.08 0.40 8.96
CA LEU A 70 8.20 -0.77 9.11
C LEU A 70 7.17 -0.51 10.21
N LEU A 71 6.02 0.01 9.82
CA LEU A 71 4.90 0.30 10.72
C LEU A 71 4.03 -0.93 10.80
N GLY A 72 4.19 -1.72 11.86
CA GLY A 72 3.49 -3.00 11.97
C GLY A 72 4.19 -4.04 12.82
N VAL A 73 5.52 -3.95 12.92
CA VAL A 73 6.38 -4.86 13.69
C VAL A 73 6.24 -4.59 15.19
N HIS A 74 5.23 -5.17 15.84
CA HIS A 74 4.82 -4.79 17.20
C HIS A 74 5.49 -5.59 18.31
N ARG A 75 5.98 -6.80 18.02
CA ARG A 75 6.71 -7.62 18.99
C ARG A 75 8.16 -7.17 19.04
N GLU A 76 8.70 -7.01 20.25
CA GLU A 76 10.09 -6.62 20.43
C GLU A 76 11.05 -7.67 19.84
N GLU A 77 10.71 -8.96 19.92
CA GLU A 77 11.49 -10.04 19.31
C GLU A 77 11.66 -9.86 17.78
N ASP A 78 10.56 -9.56 17.08
CA ASP A 78 10.58 -9.31 15.62
C ASP A 78 11.36 -8.04 15.30
N ARG A 79 11.21 -7.00 16.11
CA ARG A 79 11.98 -5.76 15.96
C ARG A 79 13.48 -6.03 16.10
N GLN A 80 13.87 -6.79 17.13
CA GLN A 80 15.26 -7.19 17.34
C GLN A 80 15.79 -8.08 16.22
N GLU A 81 14.95 -8.94 15.65
CA GLU A 81 15.31 -9.73 14.48
C GLU A 81 15.64 -8.86 13.27
N VAL A 82 14.79 -7.88 12.94
CA VAL A 82 15.05 -6.94 11.84
C VAL A 82 16.31 -6.12 12.11
N LEU A 83 16.50 -5.62 13.33
CA LEU A 83 17.70 -4.87 13.71
C LEU A 83 18.97 -5.71 13.55
N ARG A 84 18.95 -6.99 13.97
CA ARG A 84 20.08 -7.91 13.79
C ARG A 84 20.35 -8.17 12.32
N TYR A 85 19.31 -8.37 11.51
CA TYR A 85 19.43 -8.67 10.09
C TYR A 85 20.18 -7.57 9.32
N PHE A 86 19.91 -6.29 9.63
CA PHE A 86 20.54 -5.15 8.98
C PHE A 86 21.76 -4.58 9.71
N ARG A 87 22.23 -5.20 10.80
CA ARG A 87 23.31 -4.67 11.66
C ARG A 87 24.61 -4.33 10.90
N GLN A 88 24.93 -5.10 9.87
CA GLN A 88 26.15 -4.93 9.06
C GLN A 88 25.97 -3.97 7.87
N TYR A 89 24.78 -3.36 7.72
CA TYR A 89 24.40 -2.56 6.56
C TYR A 89 24.02 -1.12 6.98
N PRO A 90 24.98 -0.29 7.40
CA PRO A 90 24.72 1.05 7.96
C PRO A 90 24.13 2.05 6.95
N HIS A 91 24.13 1.73 5.66
CA HIS A 91 23.44 2.51 4.63
C HIS A 91 21.92 2.30 4.64
N ILE A 92 21.42 1.32 5.41
CA ILE A 92 19.98 1.06 5.61
C ILE A 92 19.60 1.60 6.99
N GLU A 93 19.02 2.80 7.03
CA GLU A 93 18.45 3.37 8.24
C GLU A 93 17.10 2.71 8.54
N LEU A 94 16.95 2.12 9.74
CA LEU A 94 15.70 1.49 10.16
C LEU A 94 14.87 2.42 11.06
N HIS A 95 13.57 2.48 10.77
CA HIS A 95 12.59 3.13 11.63
C HIS A 95 11.41 2.18 11.90
N ILE A 96 11.35 1.65 13.13
CA ILE A 96 10.38 0.62 13.52
C ILE A 96 9.67 1.11 14.80
N PRO A 97 8.65 1.98 14.68
CA PRO A 97 7.99 2.56 15.84
C PRO A 97 7.13 1.55 16.59
N LEU A 98 7.24 1.56 17.93
CA LEU A 98 6.39 0.79 18.84
C LEU A 98 5.09 1.53 19.18
N ASN A 99 5.14 2.86 19.34
CA ASN A 99 3.95 3.68 19.61
C ASN A 99 3.15 3.90 18.33
N ARG A 100 1.83 3.63 18.38
CA ARG A 100 0.95 3.66 17.21
C ARG A 100 -0.45 4.08 17.60
N GLN A 101 -1.01 5.00 16.80
CA GLN A 101 -2.41 5.36 16.87
C GLN A 101 -3.15 4.66 15.73
N TRP A 102 -3.19 3.33 15.75
CA TRP A 102 -3.79 2.53 14.66
C TRP A 102 -5.28 2.80 14.43
N GLN A 103 -5.97 3.25 15.47
CA GLN A 103 -7.37 3.65 15.38
C GLN A 103 -7.55 5.04 14.77
N ASP A 104 -6.47 5.82 14.67
CA ASP A 104 -6.45 7.11 13.99
C ASP A 104 -5.91 6.94 12.56
N ASP A 105 -6.82 6.95 11.60
CA ASP A 105 -6.44 6.93 10.20
C ASP A 105 -5.61 8.16 9.79
N ASP A 106 -5.82 9.34 10.38
CA ASP A 106 -5.02 10.54 10.05
C ASP A 106 -3.56 10.34 10.45
N TRP A 107 -3.30 9.67 11.58
CA TRP A 107 -1.95 9.25 11.95
C TRP A 107 -1.35 8.36 10.86
N VAL A 108 -2.07 7.33 10.39
CA VAL A 108 -1.59 6.43 9.33
C VAL A 108 -1.29 7.20 8.03
N TYR A 109 -2.21 8.06 7.57
CA TYR A 109 -2.01 8.85 6.35
C TYR A 109 -0.84 9.84 6.47
N ARG A 110 -0.65 10.44 7.66
CA ARG A 110 0.50 11.29 7.94
C ARG A 110 1.80 10.51 7.80
N GLN A 111 1.89 9.32 8.40
CA GLN A 111 3.07 8.46 8.24
C GLN A 111 3.31 8.07 6.78
N ILE A 112 2.25 7.71 6.05
CA ILE A 112 2.34 7.36 4.63
C ILE A 112 2.87 8.54 3.80
N SER A 113 2.43 9.76 4.09
CA SER A 113 2.80 10.95 3.32
C SER A 113 4.30 11.30 3.37
N ASP A 114 5.01 10.76 4.36
CA ASP A 114 6.46 10.92 4.49
C ASP A 114 7.23 9.96 3.58
N PHE A 115 6.66 8.80 3.23
CA PHE A 115 7.34 7.82 2.38
C PHE A 115 7.58 8.35 0.98
N ASP A 116 8.68 7.93 0.36
CA ASP A 116 8.88 8.10 -1.07
C ASP A 116 8.25 6.96 -1.86
N VAL A 117 8.26 5.75 -1.30
CA VAL A 117 7.75 4.53 -1.93
C VAL A 117 7.03 3.67 -0.90
N GLY A 118 5.78 3.31 -1.20
CA GLY A 118 5.00 2.35 -0.43
C GLY A 118 5.35 0.91 -0.81
N LEU A 119 5.41 0.02 0.17
CA LEU A 119 5.76 -1.38 -0.02
C LEU A 119 4.52 -2.27 0.16
N SER A 120 4.18 -3.06 -0.86
CA SER A 120 3.13 -4.09 -0.82
C SER A 120 3.69 -5.43 -1.29
N ILE A 121 4.61 -5.98 -0.50
CA ILE A 121 5.28 -7.25 -0.79
C ILE A 121 4.45 -8.38 -0.17
N LEU A 122 4.06 -9.33 -1.01
CA LEU A 122 3.21 -10.47 -0.66
C LEU A 122 3.79 -11.76 -1.22
N ASN A 123 3.64 -12.84 -0.45
CA ASN A 123 3.88 -14.20 -0.94
C ASN A 123 2.78 -14.61 -1.92
N ASN A 124 3.13 -15.41 -2.94
CA ASN A 124 2.16 -16.01 -3.84
C ASN A 124 1.43 -17.19 -3.15
N HIS A 125 0.54 -16.87 -2.22
CA HIS A 125 -0.25 -17.82 -1.43
C HIS A 125 -1.74 -17.51 -1.55
N LEU A 126 -2.62 -18.52 -1.50
CA LEU A 126 -4.07 -18.35 -1.67
C LEU A 126 -4.64 -17.26 -0.75
N PHE A 127 -4.23 -17.26 0.51
CA PHE A 127 -4.60 -16.22 1.49
C PHE A 127 -4.29 -14.80 0.98
N ASN A 128 -3.11 -14.60 0.39
CA ASN A 128 -2.69 -13.29 -0.13
C ASN A 128 -3.39 -12.91 -1.44
N HIS A 129 -3.88 -13.87 -2.22
CA HIS A 129 -4.75 -13.58 -3.37
C HIS A 129 -6.10 -13.01 -2.95
N CYS A 130 -6.58 -13.36 -1.75
CA CYS A 130 -7.83 -12.88 -1.18
C CYS A 130 -7.69 -11.55 -0.43
N LYS A 131 -6.47 -11.04 -0.21
CA LYS A 131 -6.26 -9.76 0.45
C LYS A 131 -6.74 -8.61 -0.43
N SER A 132 -7.47 -7.68 0.20
CA SER A 132 -7.77 -6.37 -0.38
C SER A 132 -6.46 -5.60 -0.55
N ALA A 133 -6.32 -4.84 -1.64
CA ALA A 133 -5.18 -3.94 -1.85
C ALA A 133 -5.27 -2.67 -0.97
N PHE A 134 -5.76 -2.78 0.26
CA PHE A 134 -6.15 -1.65 1.10
C PHE A 134 -4.99 -0.70 1.39
N LYS A 135 -3.87 -1.22 1.94
CA LYS A 135 -2.67 -0.41 2.24
C LYS A 135 -2.04 0.15 0.97
N LEU A 136 -2.05 -0.60 -0.12
CA LEU A 136 -1.59 -0.14 -1.42
C LEU A 136 -2.41 1.06 -1.92
N LYS A 137 -3.75 0.98 -1.84
CA LYS A 137 -4.63 2.08 -2.18
C LYS A 137 -4.38 3.31 -1.30
N GLN A 138 -4.10 3.12 0.01
CA GLN A 138 -3.75 4.23 0.90
C GLN A 138 -2.44 4.92 0.50
N TYR A 139 -1.45 4.19 -0.02
CA TYR A 139 -0.25 4.80 -0.57
C TYR A 139 -0.58 5.64 -1.81
N LEU A 140 -1.32 5.05 -2.76
CA LEU A 140 -1.69 5.73 -4.00
C LEU A 140 -2.58 6.96 -3.74
N SER A 141 -3.52 6.90 -2.80
CA SER A 141 -4.41 8.03 -2.46
C SER A 141 -3.67 9.25 -1.91
N VAL A 142 -2.50 9.04 -1.30
CA VAL A 142 -1.65 10.11 -0.77
C VAL A 142 -0.69 10.66 -1.84
N GLY A 143 -0.53 10.05 -3.01
CA GLY A 143 0.50 10.47 -3.96
C GLY A 143 1.79 9.65 -3.88
N VAL A 144 1.80 8.53 -3.14
CA VAL A 144 3.01 7.71 -2.92
C VAL A 144 3.00 6.51 -3.87
N PRO A 145 3.96 6.44 -4.82
CA PRO A 145 4.05 5.29 -5.71
C PRO A 145 4.51 4.04 -4.96
N VAL A 146 4.26 2.87 -5.55
CA VAL A 146 4.43 1.60 -4.83
C VAL A 146 5.36 0.62 -5.51
N ILE A 147 6.06 -0.20 -4.72
CA ILE A 147 6.62 -1.48 -5.17
C ILE A 147 5.69 -2.57 -4.64
N ALA A 148 5.08 -3.35 -5.52
CA ALA A 148 4.08 -4.33 -5.16
C ALA A 148 4.32 -5.67 -5.83
N SER A 149 4.15 -6.77 -5.08
CA SER A 149 4.08 -8.11 -5.66
C SER A 149 2.85 -8.23 -6.58
N ALA A 150 2.98 -8.95 -7.70
CA ALA A 150 1.93 -9.26 -8.66
C ALA A 150 0.92 -10.32 -8.13
N VAL A 151 0.40 -10.10 -6.92
CA VAL A 151 -0.47 -11.04 -6.17
C VAL A 151 -1.80 -10.37 -5.86
N GLY A 152 -2.90 -11.11 -5.99
CA GLY A 152 -4.24 -10.63 -5.63
C GLY A 152 -4.65 -9.31 -6.29
N GLU A 153 -5.30 -8.44 -5.51
CA GLU A 153 -5.79 -7.14 -5.98
C GLU A 153 -4.68 -6.13 -6.33
N ASN A 154 -3.41 -6.34 -5.95
CA ASN A 154 -2.32 -5.42 -6.32
C ASN A 154 -2.27 -5.18 -7.84
N LYS A 155 -2.50 -6.24 -8.63
CA LYS A 155 -2.52 -6.21 -10.11
C LYS A 155 -3.61 -5.29 -10.69
N ARG A 156 -4.66 -5.00 -9.91
CA ARG A 156 -5.77 -4.14 -10.35
C ARG A 156 -5.45 -2.66 -10.22
N PHE A 157 -4.63 -2.28 -9.25
CA PHE A 157 -4.38 -0.88 -8.88
C PHE A 157 -2.99 -0.39 -9.28
N VAL A 158 -2.02 -1.30 -9.44
CA VAL A 158 -0.67 -0.95 -9.89
C VAL A 158 -0.54 -1.11 -11.40
N LYS A 159 -0.28 0.01 -12.06
CA LYS A 159 0.12 0.10 -13.47
C LYS A 159 1.64 0.19 -13.51
N HIS A 160 2.28 -0.90 -13.92
CA HIS A 160 3.74 -1.05 -13.94
C HIS A 160 4.42 0.15 -14.64
N ARG A 161 5.41 0.76 -13.98
CA ARG A 161 6.16 1.96 -14.39
C ARG A 161 5.34 3.24 -14.58
N TYR A 162 4.06 3.25 -14.19
CA TYR A 162 3.20 4.43 -14.28
C TYR A 162 2.89 5.02 -12.91
N ASN A 163 2.31 4.23 -11.99
CA ASN A 163 2.03 4.65 -10.61
C ASN A 163 2.77 3.78 -9.56
N GLY A 164 3.71 2.96 -10.03
CA GLY A 164 4.48 2.03 -9.22
C GLY A 164 5.09 0.91 -10.06
N PHE A 165 5.73 -0.05 -9.41
CA PHE A 165 6.31 -1.24 -10.02
C PHE A 165 5.57 -2.48 -9.55
N LEU A 166 5.03 -3.22 -10.51
CA LEU A 166 4.45 -4.54 -10.29
C LEU A 166 5.53 -5.60 -10.51
N CYS A 167 5.87 -6.36 -9.46
CA CYS A 167 6.98 -7.31 -9.40
C CYS A 167 6.47 -8.75 -9.38
N HIS A 168 6.95 -9.60 -10.29
CA HIS A 168 6.58 -11.00 -10.40
C HIS A 168 7.55 -11.94 -9.66
N LYS A 169 8.79 -11.48 -9.46
CA LYS A 169 9.87 -12.23 -8.80
C LYS A 169 10.80 -11.28 -8.04
N SER A 170 11.67 -11.82 -7.17
CA SER A 170 12.56 -11.04 -6.31
C SER A 170 13.49 -10.10 -7.10
N SER A 171 13.98 -10.51 -8.27
CA SER A 171 14.84 -9.64 -9.10
C SER A 171 14.11 -8.37 -9.57
N ASP A 172 12.78 -8.42 -9.73
CA ASP A 172 12.00 -7.26 -10.15
C ASP A 172 11.92 -6.22 -9.04
N ILE A 173 11.99 -6.65 -7.77
CA ILE A 173 12.05 -5.75 -6.62
C ILE A 173 13.38 -5.01 -6.62
N LEU A 174 14.50 -5.70 -6.88
CA LEU A 174 15.80 -5.03 -7.00
C LEU A 174 15.79 -3.98 -8.11
N MET A 175 15.30 -4.34 -9.30
CA MET A 175 15.18 -3.40 -10.42
C MET A 175 14.30 -2.19 -10.07
N ALA A 176 13.20 -2.40 -9.34
CA ALA A 176 12.33 -1.31 -8.89
C ALA A 176 13.03 -0.41 -7.86
N LEU A 177 13.75 -1.00 -6.90
CA LEU A 177 14.54 -0.26 -5.91
C LEU A 177 15.61 0.61 -6.58
N GLU A 178 16.35 0.05 -7.54
CA GLU A 178 17.38 0.77 -8.31
C GLU A 178 16.76 1.88 -9.17
N ALA A 179 15.63 1.59 -9.82
CA ALA A 179 14.90 2.57 -10.60
C ALA A 179 14.47 3.75 -9.72
N PHE A 180 13.85 3.50 -8.55
CA PHE A 180 13.51 4.57 -7.63
C PHE A 180 14.76 5.30 -7.12
N ALA A 181 15.82 4.61 -6.73
CA ALA A 181 17.03 5.24 -6.20
C ALA A 181 17.75 6.16 -7.21
N SER A 182 17.60 5.90 -8.51
CA SER A 182 18.22 6.67 -9.60
C SER A 182 17.25 7.60 -10.35
N MET A 183 15.95 7.53 -10.08
CA MET A 183 14.91 8.30 -10.77
C MET A 183 15.15 9.80 -10.66
N SER A 184 14.97 10.54 -11.76
CA SER A 184 15.00 11.99 -11.75
C SER A 184 13.87 12.58 -10.89
N GLN A 185 14.02 13.80 -10.38
CA GLN A 185 12.95 14.46 -9.63
C GLN A 185 11.70 14.71 -10.50
N VAL A 186 11.89 14.93 -11.81
CA VAL A 186 10.80 15.15 -12.76
C VAL A 186 9.99 13.87 -12.96
N ASP A 187 10.66 12.74 -13.21
CA ASP A 187 9.97 11.47 -13.45
C ASP A 187 9.32 10.94 -12.17
N TYR A 188 9.97 11.15 -11.01
CA TYR A 188 9.37 10.83 -9.73
C TYR A 188 8.08 11.64 -9.49
N LYS A 189 8.11 12.95 -9.77
CA LYS A 189 6.92 13.80 -9.64
C LYS A 189 5.78 13.33 -10.55
N ARG A 190 6.09 13.01 -11.82
CA ARG A 190 5.11 12.45 -12.77
C ARG A 190 4.50 11.14 -12.26
N MET A 191 5.32 10.26 -11.68
CA MET A 191 4.85 9.01 -11.10
C MET A 191 3.96 9.23 -9.88
N CYS A 192 4.29 10.19 -9.00
CA CYS A 192 3.43 10.59 -7.88
C CYS A 192 2.07 11.12 -8.38
N GLU A 193 2.05 12.01 -9.37
CA GLU A 193 0.82 12.55 -9.95
C GLU A 193 -0.06 11.45 -10.55
N ALA A 194 0.56 10.46 -11.21
CA ALA A 194 -0.13 9.29 -11.78
C ALA A 194 -0.83 8.40 -10.74
N THR A 195 -0.42 8.43 -9.47
CA THR A 195 -1.08 7.63 -8.41
C THR A 195 -2.49 8.09 -8.11
N CYS A 196 -2.78 9.39 -8.25
CA CYS A 196 -4.07 9.99 -7.89
C CYS A 196 -5.15 9.79 -8.95
N VAL A 197 -4.79 9.41 -10.18
CA VAL A 197 -5.71 9.33 -11.34
C VAL A 197 -6.86 8.37 -11.11
N ASP A 198 -6.60 7.25 -10.41
CA ASP A 198 -7.58 6.19 -10.19
C ASP A 198 -8.24 6.26 -8.80
N HIS A 199 -8.02 7.32 -8.02
CA HIS A 199 -8.50 7.46 -6.64
C HIS A 199 -10.02 7.22 -6.52
N GLU A 200 -10.80 7.84 -7.41
CA GLU A 200 -12.26 7.70 -7.42
C GLU A 200 -12.73 6.26 -7.53
N LYS A 201 -11.96 5.36 -8.13
CA LYS A 201 -12.37 3.95 -8.31
C LYS A 201 -12.53 3.19 -7.00
N TYR A 202 -11.96 3.73 -5.92
CA TYR A 202 -11.98 3.14 -4.58
C TYR A 202 -12.34 4.18 -3.50
N SER A 203 -13.04 5.26 -3.86
CA SER A 203 -13.64 6.18 -2.88
C SER A 203 -14.87 5.55 -2.20
N THR A 204 -15.19 6.01 -0.99
CA THR A 204 -16.44 5.66 -0.30
C THR A 204 -17.65 6.02 -1.15
N ASP A 205 -17.64 7.15 -1.84
CA ASP A 205 -18.72 7.57 -2.74
C ASP A 205 -18.95 6.54 -3.87
N THR A 206 -17.91 6.15 -4.60
CA THR A 206 -18.01 5.11 -5.64
C THR A 206 -18.48 3.77 -5.07
N PHE A 207 -18.06 3.40 -3.87
CA PHE A 207 -18.55 2.20 -3.20
C PHE A 207 -20.06 2.29 -2.92
N CYS A 208 -20.52 3.39 -2.35
CA CYS A 208 -21.93 3.63 -2.05
C CYS A 208 -22.80 3.65 -3.30
N ARG A 209 -22.36 4.33 -4.38
CA ARG A 209 -23.06 4.35 -5.67
C ARG A 209 -23.22 2.94 -6.23
N LYS A 210 -22.13 2.16 -6.29
CA LYS A 210 -22.18 0.77 -6.80
C LYS A 210 -23.07 -0.14 -5.95
N LEU A 211 -23.04 0.03 -4.63
CA LEU A 211 -23.88 -0.75 -3.73
C LEU A 211 -25.37 -0.44 -4.00
N LEU A 212 -25.73 0.83 -4.13
CA LEU A 212 -27.09 1.26 -4.44
C LEU A 212 -27.54 0.83 -5.83
N GLU A 213 -26.66 0.88 -6.84
CA GLU A 213 -26.95 0.33 -8.17
C GLU A 213 -27.33 -1.15 -8.09
N VAL A 214 -26.55 -1.96 -7.35
CA VAL A 214 -26.83 -3.40 -7.16
C VAL A 214 -28.16 -3.63 -6.46
N TRP A 215 -28.48 -2.84 -5.43
CA TRP A 215 -29.76 -2.94 -4.73
C TRP A 215 -30.94 -2.52 -5.59
N THR A 216 -30.82 -1.42 -6.33
CA THR A 216 -31.87 -0.89 -7.22
C THR A 216 -32.19 -1.91 -8.32
N MET A 217 -31.16 -2.49 -8.96
CA MET A 217 -31.31 -3.54 -9.97
C MET A 217 -32.05 -4.77 -9.42
N ARG A 218 -31.77 -5.19 -8.18
CA ARG A 218 -32.41 -6.36 -7.56
C ARG A 218 -33.83 -6.11 -7.07
N ALA A 219 -34.11 -4.89 -6.62
CA ALA A 219 -35.43 -4.52 -6.10
C ALA A 219 -36.45 -4.18 -7.21
N GLY A 220 -36.03 -4.13 -8.49
CA GLY A 220 -36.89 -3.70 -9.60
C GLY A 220 -37.27 -2.22 -9.53
N LEU A 221 -36.53 -1.43 -8.74
CA LEU A 221 -36.75 0.00 -8.62
C LEU A 221 -36.20 0.71 -9.88
N PRO A 222 -36.83 1.81 -10.32
CA PRO A 222 -36.36 2.54 -11.50
C PRO A 222 -34.92 3.01 -11.32
N SER A 223 -34.12 2.88 -12.38
CA SER A 223 -32.73 3.38 -12.43
C SER A 223 -32.71 4.89 -12.21
N GLY A 224 -31.97 5.36 -11.20
CA GLY A 224 -31.83 6.81 -10.93
C GLY A 224 -31.89 7.22 -9.46
N VAL A 225 -31.58 6.35 -8.49
CA VAL A 225 -31.47 6.74 -7.07
C VAL A 225 -30.39 7.81 -6.94
N THR A 226 -30.82 9.03 -6.69
CA THR A 226 -29.92 10.16 -6.48
C THR A 226 -29.46 10.14 -5.03
N ILE A 227 -28.17 9.90 -4.80
CA ILE A 227 -27.57 10.09 -3.48
C ILE A 227 -27.45 11.60 -3.27
N VAL A 228 -28.30 12.16 -2.42
CA VAL A 228 -28.11 13.53 -1.95
C VAL A 228 -27.04 13.49 -0.87
N SER A 229 -25.79 13.81 -1.22
CA SER A 229 -24.76 14.03 -0.21
C SER A 229 -25.09 15.33 0.52
N GLN A 230 -25.75 15.26 1.67
CA GLN A 230 -25.72 16.37 2.61
C GLN A 230 -24.34 16.39 3.24
N THR A 231 -23.43 17.19 2.70
CA THR A 231 -22.25 17.60 3.46
C THR A 231 -22.78 18.37 4.67
N PRO A 232 -22.55 17.95 5.92
CA PRO A 232 -22.83 18.82 7.06
C PRO A 232 -21.95 20.04 6.86
N GLY A 233 -22.56 21.19 6.60
CA GLY A 233 -21.84 22.46 6.64
C GLY A 233 -21.22 22.55 8.03
N TYR A 234 -19.88 22.57 8.08
CA TYR A 234 -19.19 23.17 9.21
C TYR A 234 -19.68 24.62 9.28
N GLN A 235 -20.53 24.91 10.26
CA GLN A 235 -20.73 26.28 10.70
C GLN A 235 -19.55 26.61 11.61
N ASP A 236 -18.90 27.73 11.30
CA ASP A 236 -17.80 28.34 12.06
C ASP A 236 -18.13 28.53 13.55
#